data_AF-A0A2D7C4K7-F1
#
_entry.id   AF-A0A2D7C4K7-F1
#
_cell.length_a   1.000
_cell.length_b   1.000
_cell.length_c   1.000
_cell.angle_alpha   90.00
_cell.angle_beta   90.00
_cell.angle_gamma   90.00
#
_symmetry.space_group_name_H-M   'P 1'
#
loop_
_entity.id
_entity.type
_entity.pdbx_description
1 polymer ?
#
loop_
_entity_poly.entity_id
_entity_poly.type
_entity_poly.pdbx_seq_one_letter_code
_entity_poly.pdbx_strand_id
1 'polypeptide(L)'
;MANKKENKEDIYLREGIHFLSIGLTSKAKEAFNNALIHNPKFSPAMHNLGLISLRSNNLERARKLLEDSAKINPSVETYSILGECYEKMGDYENTLVCYKIILKNFPNKIPIITKSAMLLERLGKYEEAIKLYKEIIQKEPQNTDISIKLAWLLWKKNPDAAIELLENDLDLGKKNTLERIKILSVLILFKEWSFRIINNQLPYHASSINDTFFKNSDDILSRLDTESSHLLTEYKDHPQGYMIKGIINFVKNDTKNAQYYFDKVSKHSNNKMARAIRFDDKFFSDLNDFQTIELTKNLPAVIEVKEREIFDEDILYLSCNSDYFNYFTKPLLLSINKFSEKTNIHIHIMDSKPSHTEYVLKFCTFLKNINYSISVERPQLPPNDINYSRSYFHAIRFIRLYQHLLKFKKRLWLMDVDALFNQSPKALFNEFKNKDISLRIRPARLEPWNQFNACLFGVSYTEKATNYLHKIAAYIAYFYQNSELPWGIDQLAMYASYNNINKKDKPSIGFMDDIILDYEYNKNSILWCSSGVIKFAALNKKRIKNNEEVTPYELRFEYYNGEAEMLDEQLKSG
;
A
#
# COMPACT_ATOMS: atom_id res chain seq x y z
N MET A 1 58.87 28.48 -19.06
CA MET A 1 57.68 27.86 -18.44
C MET A 1 56.78 28.97 -17.94
N ALA A 2 55.64 29.21 -18.59
CA ALA A 2 54.70 30.25 -18.17
C ALA A 2 53.82 29.70 -17.03
N ASN A 3 53.93 30.29 -15.84
CA ASN A 3 52.99 30.09 -14.74
C ASN A 3 51.61 30.59 -15.20
N LYS A 4 50.67 29.66 -15.50
CA LYS A 4 49.25 30.01 -15.61
C LYS A 4 48.82 30.55 -14.24
N LYS A 5 48.50 31.85 -14.15
CA LYS A 5 47.83 32.41 -12.97
C LYS A 5 46.57 31.59 -12.73
N GLU A 6 46.49 31.00 -11.55
CA GLU A 6 45.37 30.19 -11.15
C GLU A 6 44.16 31.09 -10.89
N ASN A 7 43.01 30.76 -11.49
CA ASN A 7 41.82 31.59 -11.35
C ASN A 7 41.30 31.51 -9.92
N LYS A 8 40.78 32.63 -9.40
CA LYS A 8 40.35 32.71 -8.00
C LYS A 8 39.23 31.72 -7.68
N GLU A 9 38.31 31.49 -8.62
CA GLU A 9 37.23 30.52 -8.48
C GLU A 9 37.74 29.07 -8.32
N ASP A 10 38.85 28.70 -8.96
CA ASP A 10 39.45 27.37 -8.86
C ASP A 10 40.14 27.16 -7.50
N ILE A 11 40.69 28.24 -6.92
CA ILE A 11 41.24 28.23 -5.55
C ILE A 11 40.11 27.97 -4.56
N TYR A 12 39.05 28.78 -4.60
CA TYR A 12 37.88 28.63 -3.73
C TYR A 12 37.15 27.30 -3.93
N LEU A 13 37.15 26.74 -5.14
CA LEU A 13 36.62 25.39 -5.39
C LEU A 13 37.37 24.34 -4.58
N ARG A 14 38.71 24.37 -4.61
CA ARG A 14 39.53 23.38 -3.91
C ARG A 14 39.45 23.56 -2.40
N GLU A 15 39.41 24.79 -1.91
CA GLU A 15 39.12 25.07 -0.49
C GLU A 15 37.77 24.47 -0.09
N GLY A 16 36.72 24.69 -0.90
CA GLY A 16 35.40 24.15 -0.65
C GLY A 16 35.37 22.62 -0.62
N ILE A 17 36.02 21.97 -1.59
CA ILE A 17 36.14 20.50 -1.64
C ILE A 17 36.92 19.98 -0.43
N HIS A 18 38.02 20.64 -0.05
CA HIS A 18 38.79 20.28 1.14
C HIS A 18 37.94 20.38 2.40
N PHE A 19 37.26 21.50 2.63
CA PHE A 19 36.36 21.66 3.78
C PHE A 19 35.25 20.61 3.80
N LEU A 20 34.73 20.21 2.63
CA LEU A 20 33.72 19.15 2.53
C LEU A 20 34.29 17.79 2.94
N SER A 21 35.53 17.47 2.55
CA SER A 21 36.21 16.21 2.88
C SER A 21 36.47 16.03 4.37
N ILE A 22 36.69 17.13 5.11
CA ILE A 22 36.88 17.14 6.57
C ILE A 22 35.60 17.42 7.36
N GLY A 23 34.43 17.40 6.70
CA GLY A 23 33.10 17.54 7.34
C GLY A 23 32.68 18.97 7.69
N LEU A 24 33.49 19.99 7.39
CA LEU A 24 33.21 21.40 7.68
C LEU A 24 32.27 22.02 6.61
N THR A 25 31.02 21.56 6.60
CA THR A 25 30.03 21.90 5.58
C THR A 25 29.75 23.41 5.47
N SER A 26 29.76 24.16 6.58
CA SER A 26 29.53 25.62 6.56
C SER A 26 30.65 26.37 5.84
N LYS A 27 31.91 26.02 6.11
CA LYS A 27 33.07 26.61 5.43
C LYS A 27 33.13 26.22 3.96
N ALA A 28 32.73 24.98 3.65
CA ALA A 28 32.61 24.53 2.26
C ALA A 28 31.59 25.39 1.47
N LYS A 29 30.41 25.67 2.04
CA LYS A 29 29.41 26.56 1.43
C LYS A 29 29.97 27.96 1.18
N GLU A 30 30.68 28.53 2.16
CA GLU A 30 31.29 29.86 2.04
C GLU A 30 32.31 29.91 0.90
N ALA A 31 33.22 28.95 0.84
CA ALA A 31 34.21 28.84 -0.23
C ALA A 31 33.54 28.71 -1.61
N PHE A 32 32.53 27.83 -1.77
CA PHE A 32 31.82 27.73 -3.05
C PHE A 32 31.04 29.00 -3.42
N ASN A 33 30.46 29.72 -2.45
CA ASN A 33 29.84 31.02 -2.72
C ASN A 33 30.88 32.05 -3.17
N ASN A 34 32.06 32.09 -2.56
CA ASN A 34 33.17 32.96 -2.99
C ASN A 34 33.62 32.63 -4.42
N ALA A 35 33.66 31.35 -4.79
CA ALA A 35 33.91 30.96 -6.18
C ALA A 35 32.86 31.54 -7.14
N LEU A 36 31.58 31.55 -6.75
CA LEU A 36 30.49 32.14 -7.54
C LEU A 36 30.48 33.67 -7.55
N ILE A 37 31.03 34.34 -6.54
CA ILE A 37 31.24 35.80 -6.55
C ILE A 37 32.25 36.19 -7.65
N HIS A 38 33.32 35.40 -7.79
CA HIS A 38 34.33 35.64 -8.83
C HIS A 38 33.86 35.23 -10.22
N ASN A 39 33.12 34.13 -10.32
CA ASN A 39 32.55 33.65 -11.57
C ASN A 39 31.11 33.13 -11.34
N PRO A 40 30.08 33.97 -11.58
CA PRO A 40 28.68 33.60 -11.39
C PRO A 40 28.17 32.44 -12.25
N LYS A 41 28.93 32.01 -13.27
CA LYS A 41 28.62 30.86 -14.12
C LYS A 41 29.57 29.68 -13.86
N PHE A 42 30.19 29.62 -12.68
CA PHE A 42 31.12 28.54 -12.36
C PHE A 42 30.40 27.26 -11.93
N SER A 43 30.13 26.40 -12.93
CA SER A 43 29.40 25.14 -12.77
C SER A 43 29.90 24.23 -11.63
N PRO A 44 31.21 24.03 -11.39
CA PRO A 44 31.70 23.18 -10.30
C PRO A 44 31.27 23.66 -8.89
N ALA A 45 31.24 24.97 -8.66
CA ALA A 45 30.78 25.49 -7.37
C ALA A 45 29.25 25.35 -7.21
N MET A 46 28.48 25.58 -8.28
CA MET A 46 27.03 25.34 -8.29
C MET A 46 26.70 23.87 -8.01
N HIS A 47 27.43 22.94 -8.64
CA HIS A 47 27.29 21.50 -8.44
C HIS A 47 27.46 21.12 -6.96
N ASN A 48 28.56 21.55 -6.34
CA ASN A 48 28.86 21.22 -4.95
C ASN A 48 27.87 21.88 -3.97
N LEU A 49 27.45 23.13 -4.21
CA LEU A 49 26.39 23.77 -3.42
C LEU A 49 25.04 23.05 -3.57
N GLY A 50 24.75 22.54 -4.77
CA GLY A 50 23.58 21.70 -5.06
C GLY A 50 23.60 20.40 -4.25
N LEU A 51 24.72 19.68 -4.27
CA LEU A 51 24.93 18.47 -3.47
C LEU A 51 24.77 18.72 -1.96
N ILE A 52 25.37 19.81 -1.45
CA ILE A 52 25.21 20.16 -0.03
C ILE A 52 23.74 20.47 0.29
N SER A 53 23.04 21.18 -0.60
CA SER A 53 21.62 21.51 -0.41
C SER A 53 20.75 20.26 -0.40
N LEU A 54 21.04 19.30 -1.29
CA LEU A 54 20.37 18.00 -1.34
C LEU A 54 20.57 17.20 -0.04
N ARG A 55 21.81 17.15 0.46
CA ARG A 55 22.15 16.50 1.75
C ARG A 55 21.50 17.19 2.94
N SER A 56 21.25 18.50 2.83
CA SER A 56 20.52 19.29 3.85
C SER A 56 18.99 19.20 3.70
N ASN A 57 18.48 18.33 2.82
CA ASN A 57 17.07 18.19 2.45
C ASN A 57 16.40 19.49 1.94
N ASN A 58 17.19 20.45 1.46
CA ASN A 58 16.69 21.66 0.80
C ASN A 58 16.57 21.41 -0.71
N LEU A 59 15.55 20.61 -1.07
CA LEU A 59 15.39 20.05 -2.41
C LEU A 59 15.21 21.11 -3.49
N GLU A 60 14.45 22.17 -3.22
CA GLU A 60 14.22 23.25 -4.19
C GLU A 60 15.49 24.03 -4.54
N ARG A 61 16.29 24.35 -3.52
CA ARG A 61 17.58 25.00 -3.72
C ARG A 61 18.55 24.08 -4.46
N ALA A 62 18.56 22.80 -4.10
CA ALA A 62 19.39 21.79 -4.76
C ALA A 62 19.05 21.70 -6.25
N ARG A 63 17.76 21.54 -6.59
CA ARG A 63 17.26 21.50 -7.96
C ARG A 63 17.77 22.68 -8.78
N LYS A 64 17.54 23.91 -8.32
CA LYS A 64 17.93 25.12 -9.07
C LYS A 64 19.43 25.18 -9.35
N LEU A 65 20.26 24.94 -8.31
CA LEU A 65 21.72 24.98 -8.45
C LEU A 65 22.24 23.89 -9.41
N LEU A 66 21.65 22.70 -9.37
CA LEU A 66 22.03 21.57 -10.21
C LEU A 66 21.56 21.75 -11.66
N GLU A 67 20.35 22.29 -11.88
CA GLU A 67 19.86 22.65 -13.22
C GLU A 67 20.74 23.73 -13.86
N ASP A 68 21.10 24.77 -13.11
CA ASP A 68 21.96 25.85 -13.61
C ASP A 68 23.38 25.34 -13.89
N SER A 69 23.93 24.48 -13.02
CA SER A 69 25.21 23.82 -13.24
C SER A 69 25.19 22.96 -14.50
N ALA A 70 24.15 22.16 -14.70
CA ALA A 70 23.98 21.26 -15.85
C ALA A 70 23.79 22.02 -17.17
N LYS A 71 23.13 23.19 -17.16
CA LYS A 71 23.00 24.06 -18.34
C LYS A 71 24.35 24.62 -18.80
N ILE A 72 25.25 24.90 -17.87
CA ILE A 72 26.55 25.51 -18.17
C ILE A 72 27.56 24.45 -18.59
N ASN A 73 27.71 23.39 -17.81
CA ASN A 73 28.60 22.27 -18.11
C ASN A 73 27.87 20.94 -17.84
N PRO A 74 27.23 20.37 -18.88
CA PRO A 74 26.57 19.08 -18.77
C PRO A 74 27.56 17.98 -18.40
N SER A 75 27.45 17.42 -17.19
CA SER A 75 28.28 16.29 -16.74
C SER A 75 27.45 15.17 -16.13
N VAL A 76 27.94 13.93 -16.26
CA VAL A 76 27.25 12.75 -15.72
C VAL A 76 27.13 12.84 -14.20
N GLU A 77 28.12 13.39 -13.52
CA GLU A 77 28.12 13.62 -12.08
C GLU A 77 26.99 14.58 -11.69
N THR A 78 26.84 15.70 -12.41
CA THR A 78 25.77 16.67 -12.13
C THR A 78 24.39 16.08 -12.39
N TYR A 79 24.20 15.37 -13.50
CA TYR A 79 22.93 14.69 -13.79
C TYR A 79 22.63 13.54 -12.81
N SER A 80 23.63 12.89 -12.24
CA SER A 80 23.42 11.87 -11.19
C SER A 80 22.83 12.47 -9.93
N ILE A 81 23.36 13.61 -9.48
CA ILE A 81 22.87 14.32 -8.29
C ILE A 81 21.52 15.00 -8.57
N LEU A 82 21.36 15.57 -9.76
CA LEU A 82 20.08 16.15 -10.19
C LEU A 82 18.98 15.09 -10.26
N GLY A 83 19.29 13.90 -10.79
CA GLY A 83 18.38 12.75 -10.78
C GLY A 83 17.96 12.34 -9.36
N GLU A 84 18.91 12.22 -8.42
CA GLU A 84 18.59 11.94 -7.01
C GLU A 84 17.71 13.04 -6.39
N CYS A 85 17.97 14.31 -6.72
CA CYS A 85 17.17 15.44 -6.27
C CYS A 85 15.72 15.30 -6.76
N TYR A 86 15.53 15.02 -8.05
CA TYR A 86 14.20 14.80 -8.61
C TYR A 86 13.50 13.57 -8.01
N GLU A 87 14.21 12.46 -7.77
CA GLU A 87 13.65 11.28 -7.09
C GLU A 87 13.11 11.62 -5.69
N LYS A 88 13.88 12.35 -4.88
CA LYS A 88 13.46 12.79 -3.54
C LYS A 88 12.29 13.76 -3.58
N MET A 89 12.19 14.55 -4.65
CA MET A 89 11.06 15.42 -4.90
C MET A 89 9.83 14.66 -5.44
N GLY A 90 9.97 13.39 -5.84
CA GLY A 90 8.91 12.64 -6.51
C GLY A 90 8.66 13.06 -7.97
N ASP A 91 9.63 13.74 -8.59
CA ASP A 91 9.60 14.15 -10.00
C ASP A 91 10.26 13.07 -10.87
N TYR A 92 9.47 12.05 -11.22
CA TYR A 92 9.96 10.83 -11.84
C TYR A 92 10.28 11.02 -13.33
N GLU A 93 9.57 11.92 -14.00
CA GLU A 93 9.79 12.24 -15.40
C GLU A 93 11.15 12.92 -15.61
N ASN A 94 11.48 13.94 -14.81
CA ASN A 94 12.80 14.58 -14.91
C ASN A 94 13.94 13.66 -14.42
N THR A 95 13.64 12.75 -13.49
CA THR A 95 14.58 11.67 -13.13
C THR A 95 14.93 10.80 -14.35
N LEU A 96 13.94 10.36 -15.13
CA LEU A 96 14.18 9.57 -16.35
C LEU A 96 15.01 10.33 -17.39
N VAL A 97 14.80 11.64 -17.53
CA VAL A 97 15.64 12.49 -18.41
C VAL A 97 17.09 12.48 -17.95
N CYS A 98 17.35 12.63 -16.65
CA CYS A 98 18.69 12.54 -16.10
C CYS A 98 19.32 11.17 -16.38
N TYR A 99 18.60 10.07 -16.13
CA TYR A 99 19.08 8.72 -16.39
C TYR A 99 19.38 8.46 -17.87
N LYS A 100 18.55 8.96 -18.79
CA LYS A 100 18.82 8.86 -20.24
C LYS A 100 20.14 9.52 -20.63
N ILE A 101 20.48 10.66 -20.01
CA ILE A 101 21.76 11.35 -20.26
C ILE A 101 22.94 10.56 -19.68
N ILE A 102 22.79 9.99 -18.49
CA ILE A 102 23.80 9.11 -17.89
C ILE A 102 24.04 7.89 -18.78
N LEU A 103 22.97 7.24 -19.25
CA LEU A 103 23.04 6.05 -20.11
C LEU A 103 23.59 6.34 -21.52
N LYS A 104 23.43 7.57 -22.04
CA LYS A 104 24.07 7.96 -23.30
C LYS A 104 25.61 7.89 -23.21
N ASN A 105 26.18 8.22 -22.07
CA ASN A 105 27.63 8.18 -21.82
C ASN A 105 28.09 6.82 -21.27
N PHE A 106 27.23 6.15 -20.50
CA PHE A 106 27.49 4.87 -19.86
C PHE A 106 26.38 3.86 -20.21
N PRO A 107 26.32 3.36 -21.45
CA PRO A 107 25.19 2.57 -21.97
C PRO A 107 24.98 1.23 -21.26
N ASN A 108 25.99 0.74 -20.53
CA ASN A 108 25.94 -0.56 -19.84
C ASN A 108 25.89 -0.42 -18.31
N LYS A 109 25.44 0.72 -17.79
CA LYS A 109 25.32 0.93 -16.35
C LYS A 109 24.03 0.29 -15.83
N ILE A 110 24.03 -1.04 -15.65
CA ILE A 110 22.87 -1.84 -15.22
C ILE A 110 22.10 -1.22 -14.05
N PRO A 111 22.73 -0.71 -12.97
CA PRO A 111 21.97 -0.08 -11.87
C PRO A 111 21.08 1.09 -12.32
N ILE A 112 21.52 1.89 -13.30
CA ILE A 112 20.72 3.01 -13.83
C ILE A 112 19.63 2.51 -14.77
N ILE A 113 19.90 1.47 -15.56
CA ILE A 113 18.88 0.82 -16.41
C ILE A 113 17.78 0.23 -15.53
N THR A 114 18.15 -0.49 -14.46
CA THR A 114 17.22 -1.06 -13.48
C THR A 114 16.36 0.02 -12.82
N LYS A 115 16.98 1.10 -12.34
CA LYS A 115 16.23 2.23 -11.77
C LYS A 115 15.28 2.87 -12.78
N SER A 116 15.71 3.03 -14.04
CA SER A 116 14.86 3.54 -15.11
C SER A 116 13.67 2.63 -15.39
N ALA A 117 13.88 1.31 -15.46
CA ALA A 117 12.83 0.33 -15.68
C ALA A 117 11.80 0.31 -14.54
N MET A 118 12.26 0.33 -13.29
CA MET A 118 11.38 0.42 -12.11
C MET A 118 10.58 1.73 -12.06
N LEU A 119 11.17 2.82 -12.54
CA LEU A 119 10.52 4.11 -12.59
C LEU A 119 9.45 4.17 -13.69
N LEU A 120 9.74 3.60 -14.86
CA LEU A 120 8.77 3.41 -15.94
C LEU A 120 7.61 2.52 -15.49
N GLU A 121 7.88 1.43 -14.77
CA GLU A 121 6.86 0.57 -14.15
C GLU A 121 5.96 1.38 -13.20
N ARG A 122 6.55 2.22 -12.34
CA ARG A 122 5.79 3.09 -11.42
C ARG A 122 4.95 4.14 -12.15
N LEU A 123 5.41 4.60 -13.30
CA LEU A 123 4.68 5.54 -14.16
C LEU A 123 3.61 4.86 -15.03
N GLY A 124 3.51 3.53 -15.02
CA GLY A 124 2.57 2.77 -15.85
C GLY A 124 3.05 2.54 -17.29
N LYS A 125 4.29 2.91 -17.63
CA LYS A 125 4.92 2.70 -18.94
C LYS A 125 5.47 1.28 -19.08
N TYR A 126 4.58 0.30 -19.01
CA TYR A 126 4.95 -1.11 -18.89
C TYR A 126 5.71 -1.65 -20.11
N GLU A 127 5.40 -1.22 -21.33
CA GLU A 127 6.09 -1.65 -22.55
C GLU A 127 7.55 -1.20 -22.57
N GLU A 128 7.82 0.03 -22.12
CA GLU A 128 9.18 0.56 -22.02
C GLU A 128 9.95 -0.13 -20.89
N ALA A 129 9.30 -0.35 -19.74
CA ALA A 129 9.88 -1.11 -18.63
C ALA A 129 10.26 -2.55 -19.05
N ILE A 130 9.37 -3.25 -19.77
CA ILE A 130 9.62 -4.59 -20.31
C ILE A 130 10.85 -4.61 -21.22
N LYS A 131 11.02 -3.61 -22.10
CA LYS A 131 12.20 -3.53 -22.98
C LYS A 131 13.50 -3.42 -22.18
N LEU A 132 13.53 -2.56 -21.17
CA LEU A 132 14.71 -2.39 -20.32
C LEU A 132 15.00 -3.63 -19.47
N TYR A 133 13.98 -4.27 -18.90
CA TYR A 133 14.18 -5.52 -18.16
C TYR A 133 14.70 -6.66 -19.05
N LYS A 134 14.21 -6.78 -20.28
CA LYS A 134 14.76 -7.74 -21.26
C LYS A 134 16.23 -7.45 -21.58
N GLU A 135 16.61 -6.18 -21.74
CA GLU A 135 18.01 -5.79 -21.93
C GLU A 135 18.89 -6.18 -20.74
N ILE A 136 18.40 -5.99 -19.52
CA ILE A 136 19.13 -6.38 -18.30
C ILE A 136 19.33 -7.89 -18.26
N ILE A 137 18.29 -8.69 -18.52
CA ILE A 137 18.38 -10.16 -18.50
C ILE A 137 19.34 -10.68 -19.59
N GLN A 138 19.40 -10.05 -20.77
CA GLN A 138 20.38 -10.41 -21.79
C GLN A 138 21.83 -10.23 -21.30
N LYS A 139 22.09 -9.19 -20.48
CA LYS A 139 23.42 -8.88 -19.94
C LYS A 139 23.73 -9.64 -18.65
N GLU A 140 22.72 -9.85 -17.82
CA GLU A 140 22.78 -10.54 -16.52
C GLU A 140 21.71 -11.64 -16.46
N PRO A 141 21.91 -12.79 -17.14
CA PRO A 141 20.90 -13.84 -17.23
C PRO A 141 20.47 -14.44 -15.89
N GLN A 142 21.28 -14.26 -14.84
CA GLN A 142 21.06 -14.83 -13.51
C GLN A 142 20.40 -13.85 -12.53
N ASN A 143 20.00 -12.66 -12.99
CA ASN A 143 19.42 -11.64 -12.13
C ASN A 143 17.94 -11.96 -11.79
N THR A 144 17.76 -12.81 -10.77
CA THR A 144 16.45 -13.32 -10.31
C THR A 144 15.42 -12.21 -10.04
N ASP A 145 15.84 -11.12 -9.41
CA ASP A 145 14.93 -10.03 -9.05
C ASP A 145 14.38 -9.33 -10.30
N ILE A 146 15.18 -9.23 -11.37
CA ILE A 146 14.75 -8.68 -12.66
C ILE A 146 13.89 -9.68 -13.43
N SER A 147 14.25 -10.96 -13.44
CA SER A 147 13.44 -12.04 -14.04
C SER A 147 12.03 -12.05 -13.46
N ILE A 148 11.89 -11.96 -12.13
CA ILE A 148 10.60 -11.87 -11.44
C ILE A 148 9.84 -10.61 -11.85
N LYS A 149 10.48 -9.44 -11.84
CA LYS A 149 9.85 -8.17 -12.28
C LYS A 149 9.33 -8.25 -13.70
N LEU A 150 10.14 -8.78 -14.63
CA LEU A 150 9.71 -8.98 -16.00
C LEU A 150 8.55 -9.97 -16.09
N ALA A 151 8.60 -11.08 -15.36
CA ALA A 151 7.55 -12.10 -15.35
C ALA A 151 6.21 -11.51 -14.88
N TRP A 152 6.20 -10.67 -13.84
CA TRP A 152 4.99 -9.95 -13.40
C TRP A 152 4.42 -9.02 -14.48
N LEU A 153 5.27 -8.33 -15.24
CA LEU A 153 4.81 -7.47 -16.34
C LEU A 153 4.33 -8.27 -17.56
N LEU A 154 4.95 -9.42 -17.83
CA LEU A 154 4.54 -10.32 -18.91
C LEU A 154 3.26 -11.05 -18.58
N TRP A 155 3.02 -11.39 -17.31
CA TRP A 155 1.89 -12.19 -16.85
C TRP A 155 0.54 -11.75 -17.44
N LYS A 156 0.22 -10.46 -17.37
CA LYS A 156 -1.06 -9.94 -17.89
C LYS A 156 -1.20 -10.10 -19.42
N LYS A 157 -0.10 -10.13 -20.17
CA LYS A 157 -0.09 -10.18 -21.64
C LYS A 157 0.07 -11.59 -22.19
N ASN A 158 0.94 -12.38 -21.57
CA ASN A 158 1.27 -13.74 -21.95
C ASN A 158 1.68 -14.53 -20.69
N PRO A 159 0.72 -15.16 -20.00
CA PRO A 159 0.96 -16.01 -18.82
C PRO A 159 2.00 -17.10 -19.07
N ASP A 160 1.93 -17.77 -20.22
CA ASP A 160 2.83 -18.87 -20.56
C ASP A 160 4.28 -18.39 -20.66
N ALA A 161 4.51 -17.27 -21.35
CA ALA A 161 5.86 -16.67 -21.45
C ALA A 161 6.40 -16.20 -20.08
N ALA A 162 5.52 -15.79 -19.16
CA ALA A 162 5.91 -15.40 -17.81
C ALA A 162 6.33 -16.62 -16.97
N ILE A 163 5.59 -17.74 -17.09
CA ILE A 163 5.93 -19.01 -16.44
C ILE A 163 7.23 -19.58 -17.03
N GLU A 164 7.32 -19.66 -18.36
CA GLU A 164 8.49 -20.17 -19.08
C GLU A 164 9.76 -19.38 -18.72
N LEU A 165 9.67 -18.05 -18.63
CA LEU A 165 10.79 -17.20 -18.19
C LEU A 165 11.30 -17.61 -16.81
N LEU A 166 10.40 -17.86 -15.86
CA LEU A 166 10.76 -18.22 -14.48
C LEU A 166 11.23 -19.67 -14.35
N GLU A 167 10.68 -20.60 -15.14
CA GLU A 167 11.16 -21.99 -15.20
C GLU A 167 12.57 -22.05 -15.79
N ASN A 168 12.81 -21.35 -16.91
CA ASN A 168 14.14 -21.23 -17.51
C ASN A 168 15.13 -20.55 -16.55
N ASP A 169 14.72 -19.49 -15.86
CA ASP A 169 15.55 -18.84 -14.84
C ASP A 169 15.92 -19.87 -13.76
N LEU A 170 14.94 -20.60 -13.21
CA LEU A 170 15.14 -21.58 -12.15
C LEU A 170 16.19 -22.67 -12.49
N ASP A 171 16.27 -23.06 -13.76
CA ASP A 171 17.19 -24.10 -14.26
C ASP A 171 18.61 -23.58 -14.55
N LEU A 172 18.87 -22.27 -14.41
CA LEU A 172 20.21 -21.72 -14.54
C LEU A 172 21.13 -22.18 -13.39
N GLY A 173 22.20 -22.90 -13.73
CA GLY A 173 23.08 -23.68 -12.84
C GLY A 173 23.93 -22.94 -11.78
N LYS A 174 23.54 -21.75 -11.32
CA LYS A 174 24.24 -20.99 -10.26
C LYS A 174 23.33 -20.32 -9.22
N LYS A 175 22.03 -20.64 -9.18
CA LYS A 175 21.13 -20.02 -8.18
C LYS A 175 21.39 -20.52 -6.78
N ASN A 176 21.30 -19.63 -5.80
CA ASN A 176 21.28 -19.99 -4.39
C ASN A 176 19.86 -20.36 -3.93
N THR A 177 19.77 -20.95 -2.73
CA THR A 177 18.51 -21.42 -2.12
C THR A 177 17.45 -20.32 -2.02
N LEU A 178 17.83 -19.09 -1.63
CA LEU A 178 16.91 -17.97 -1.50
C LEU A 178 16.34 -17.50 -2.85
N GLU A 179 17.17 -17.50 -3.90
CA GLU A 179 16.73 -17.17 -5.25
C GLU A 179 15.74 -18.19 -5.79
N ARG A 180 16.00 -19.49 -5.60
CA ARG A 180 15.06 -20.56 -5.97
C ARG A 180 13.72 -20.40 -5.27
N ILE A 181 13.76 -20.14 -3.96
CA ILE A 181 12.56 -19.89 -3.15
C ILE A 181 11.73 -18.72 -3.72
N LYS A 182 12.38 -17.59 -4.05
CA LYS A 182 11.69 -16.43 -4.65
C LYS A 182 10.97 -16.79 -5.94
N ILE A 183 11.64 -17.52 -6.85
CA ILE A 183 11.07 -17.95 -8.14
C ILE A 183 9.90 -18.90 -7.92
N LEU A 184 10.09 -19.95 -7.13
CA LEU A 184 9.07 -20.96 -6.81
C LEU A 184 7.82 -20.33 -6.21
N SER A 185 7.99 -19.32 -5.34
CA SER A 185 6.87 -18.62 -4.70
C SER A 185 5.99 -17.87 -5.72
N VAL A 186 6.60 -17.28 -6.75
CA VAL A 186 5.89 -16.59 -7.83
C VAL A 186 5.27 -17.59 -8.82
N LEU A 187 6.01 -18.65 -9.17
CA LEU A 187 5.52 -19.72 -10.04
C LEU A 187 4.24 -20.38 -9.49
N ILE A 188 4.15 -20.60 -8.18
CA ILE A 188 2.94 -21.14 -7.53
C ILE A 188 1.72 -20.26 -7.83
N LEU A 189 1.86 -18.93 -7.74
CA LEU A 189 0.78 -17.99 -8.04
C LEU A 189 0.40 -18.04 -9.51
N PHE A 190 1.39 -18.01 -10.40
CA PHE A 190 1.17 -17.99 -11.85
C PHE A 190 0.53 -19.29 -12.35
N LYS A 191 0.94 -20.46 -11.87
CA LYS A 191 0.29 -21.72 -12.28
C LYS A 191 -1.14 -21.81 -11.77
N GLU A 192 -1.39 -21.44 -10.52
CA GLU A 192 -2.74 -21.46 -9.95
C GLU A 192 -3.68 -20.48 -10.68
N TRP A 193 -3.22 -19.27 -10.99
CA TRP A 193 -3.99 -18.31 -11.77
C TRP A 193 -4.17 -18.73 -13.23
N SER A 194 -3.17 -19.35 -13.87
CA SER A 194 -3.29 -19.86 -15.25
C SER A 194 -4.35 -20.95 -15.33
N PHE A 195 -4.31 -21.88 -14.38
CA PHE A 195 -5.30 -22.94 -14.29
C PHE A 195 -6.72 -22.37 -14.16
N ARG A 196 -6.91 -21.36 -13.32
CA ARG A 196 -8.20 -20.67 -13.19
C ARG A 196 -8.69 -20.13 -14.53
N ILE A 197 -7.84 -19.39 -15.24
CA ILE A 197 -8.17 -18.79 -16.54
C ILE A 197 -8.59 -19.87 -17.54
N ILE A 198 -7.84 -20.97 -17.64
CA ILE A 198 -8.14 -22.10 -18.54
C ILE A 198 -9.51 -22.72 -18.23
N ASN A 199 -9.93 -22.72 -16.96
CA ASN A 199 -11.22 -23.22 -16.53
C ASN A 199 -12.33 -22.16 -16.52
N ASN A 200 -12.17 -21.06 -17.26
CA ASN A 200 -13.10 -19.92 -17.30
C ASN A 200 -13.40 -19.32 -15.92
N GLN A 201 -12.44 -19.38 -15.01
CA GLN A 201 -12.49 -18.71 -13.72
C GLN A 201 -11.61 -17.46 -13.77
N LEU A 202 -12.08 -16.41 -13.12
CA LEU A 202 -11.29 -15.20 -12.99
C LEU A 202 -10.08 -15.45 -12.07
N PRO A 203 -8.86 -15.04 -12.47
CA PRO A 203 -7.65 -15.29 -11.68
C PRO A 203 -7.64 -14.52 -10.35
N TYR A 204 -8.41 -13.42 -10.26
CA TYR A 204 -8.43 -12.50 -9.11
C TYR A 204 -9.75 -12.46 -8.35
N HIS A 205 -10.74 -13.25 -8.77
CA HIS A 205 -12.05 -13.32 -8.12
C HIS A 205 -12.31 -14.72 -7.58
N ALA A 206 -12.72 -14.77 -6.32
CA ALA A 206 -13.13 -16.01 -5.67
C ALA A 206 -14.65 -16.16 -5.80
N SER A 207 -15.06 -17.36 -6.22
CA SER A 207 -16.45 -17.78 -6.30
C SER A 207 -16.90 -18.54 -5.05
N SER A 208 -15.94 -19.02 -4.25
CA SER A 208 -16.19 -19.73 -2.99
C SER A 208 -15.03 -19.55 -2.02
N ILE A 209 -15.23 -19.90 -0.75
CA ILE A 209 -14.14 -19.93 0.23
C ILE A 209 -13.05 -20.94 -0.14
N ASN A 210 -13.37 -22.00 -0.88
CA ASN A 210 -12.39 -23.02 -1.27
C ASN A 210 -11.37 -22.48 -2.29
N ASP A 211 -11.60 -21.29 -2.85
CA ASP A 211 -10.71 -20.61 -3.77
C ASP A 211 -9.51 -19.95 -3.06
N THR A 212 -9.48 -19.93 -1.73
CA THR A 212 -8.32 -19.46 -0.95
C THR A 212 -7.15 -20.44 -1.01
N PHE A 213 -7.42 -21.73 -1.20
CA PHE A 213 -6.40 -22.78 -1.19
C PHE A 213 -5.95 -23.16 -2.60
N PHE A 214 -4.70 -23.60 -2.69
CA PHE A 214 -4.04 -23.98 -3.93
C PHE A 214 -4.43 -25.41 -4.31
N LYS A 215 -4.66 -25.65 -5.60
CA LYS A 215 -5.06 -26.97 -6.12
C LYS A 215 -4.15 -27.47 -7.23
N ASN A 216 -3.38 -26.60 -7.88
CA ASN A 216 -2.68 -26.89 -9.13
C ASN A 216 -1.21 -26.44 -9.10
N SER A 217 -0.58 -26.57 -7.93
CA SER A 217 0.82 -26.17 -7.72
C SER A 217 1.59 -27.14 -6.81
N ASP A 218 1.11 -28.39 -6.66
CA ASP A 218 1.67 -29.36 -5.70
C ASP A 218 3.14 -29.72 -5.99
N ASP A 219 3.52 -29.82 -7.26
CA ASP A 219 4.90 -30.07 -7.69
C ASP A 219 5.82 -28.91 -7.27
N ILE A 220 5.40 -27.66 -7.52
CA ILE A 220 6.17 -26.47 -7.17
C ILE A 220 6.20 -26.29 -5.64
N LEU A 221 5.08 -26.54 -4.96
CA LEU A 221 5.00 -26.51 -3.50
C LEU A 221 5.95 -27.53 -2.87
N SER A 222 6.06 -28.74 -3.45
CA SER A 222 7.02 -29.74 -3.00
C SER A 222 8.47 -29.26 -3.18
N ARG A 223 8.81 -28.67 -4.34
CA ARG A 223 10.14 -28.09 -4.58
C ARG A 223 10.44 -26.96 -3.59
N LEU A 224 9.47 -26.08 -3.34
CA LEU A 224 9.59 -24.99 -2.37
C LEU A 224 9.83 -25.53 -0.95
N ASP A 225 9.15 -26.62 -0.59
CA ASP A 225 9.33 -27.30 0.70
C ASP A 225 10.74 -27.88 0.85
N THR A 226 11.27 -28.50 -0.21
CA THR A 226 12.65 -28.97 -0.26
C THR A 226 13.66 -27.83 -0.11
N GLU A 227 13.56 -26.77 -0.91
CA GLU A 227 14.47 -25.62 -0.82
C GLU A 227 14.38 -24.92 0.55
N SER A 228 13.19 -24.80 1.13
CA SER A 228 13.03 -24.22 2.47
C SER A 228 13.69 -25.09 3.57
N SER A 229 13.71 -26.41 3.37
CA SER A 229 14.40 -27.35 4.25
C SER A 229 15.92 -27.22 4.09
N HIS A 230 16.42 -27.10 2.86
CA HIS A 230 17.84 -26.80 2.60
C HIS A 230 18.26 -25.50 3.28
N LEU A 231 17.46 -24.44 3.18
CA LEU A 231 17.74 -23.15 3.82
C LEU A 231 17.91 -23.30 5.35
N LEU A 232 17.08 -24.12 6.00
CA LEU A 232 17.18 -24.39 7.43
C LEU A 232 18.37 -25.29 7.81
N THR A 233 18.88 -26.09 6.87
CA THR A 233 20.13 -26.85 7.07
C THR A 233 21.38 -25.98 6.89
N GLU A 234 21.37 -25.07 5.91
CA GLU A 234 22.45 -24.11 5.66
C GLU A 234 22.54 -23.08 6.79
N TYR A 235 21.38 -22.59 7.24
CA TYR A 235 21.25 -21.57 8.27
C TYR A 235 20.38 -22.09 9.40
N LYS A 236 21.03 -22.60 10.46
CA LYS A 236 20.33 -23.06 11.65
C LYS A 236 19.47 -21.94 12.24
N ASP A 237 18.23 -22.28 12.59
CA ASP A 237 17.26 -21.37 13.21
C ASP A 237 16.92 -20.11 12.39
N HIS A 238 16.99 -20.19 11.06
CA HIS A 238 16.71 -19.07 10.16
C HIS A 238 15.22 -18.67 10.15
N PRO A 239 14.84 -17.47 10.63
CA PRO A 239 13.43 -17.08 10.76
C PRO A 239 12.67 -17.08 9.43
N GLN A 240 13.31 -16.69 8.32
CA GLN A 240 12.66 -16.72 7.01
C GLN A 240 12.40 -18.16 6.54
N GLY A 241 13.27 -19.11 6.88
CA GLY A 241 13.05 -20.52 6.55
C GLY A 241 11.85 -21.09 7.27
N TYR A 242 11.74 -20.80 8.58
CA TYR A 242 10.56 -21.14 9.36
C TYR A 242 9.29 -20.46 8.83
N MET A 243 9.39 -19.19 8.41
CA MET A 243 8.26 -18.45 7.84
C MET A 243 7.72 -19.12 6.57
N ILE A 244 8.60 -19.55 5.67
CA ILE A 244 8.24 -20.26 4.44
C ILE A 244 7.62 -21.62 4.77
N LYS A 245 8.20 -22.40 5.69
CA LYS A 245 7.62 -23.67 6.15
C LYS A 245 6.22 -23.47 6.74
N GLY A 246 6.00 -22.42 7.52
CA GLY A 246 4.68 -22.06 8.05
C GLY A 246 3.66 -21.80 6.95
N ILE A 247 4.04 -21.01 5.94
CA ILE A 247 3.21 -20.72 4.75
C ILE A 247 2.89 -22.00 3.97
N ILE A 248 3.87 -22.86 3.70
CA ILE A 248 3.66 -24.10 2.93
C ILE A 248 2.66 -25.01 3.65
N ASN A 249 2.82 -25.20 4.96
CA ASN A 249 1.90 -26.02 5.73
C ASN A 249 0.50 -25.40 5.80
N PHE A 250 0.41 -24.07 5.91
CA PHE A 250 -0.87 -23.36 5.81
C PHE A 250 -1.57 -23.60 4.47
N VAL A 251 -0.84 -23.48 3.36
CA VAL A 251 -1.34 -23.73 2.00
C VAL A 251 -1.81 -25.17 1.82
N LYS A 252 -1.09 -26.14 2.41
CA LYS A 252 -1.47 -27.55 2.47
C LYS A 252 -2.64 -27.84 3.43
N ASN A 253 -3.20 -26.81 4.06
CA ASN A 253 -4.25 -26.89 5.09
C ASN A 253 -3.84 -27.72 6.33
N ASP A 254 -2.54 -27.80 6.62
CA ASP A 254 -1.97 -28.38 7.84
C ASP A 254 -1.70 -27.26 8.86
N THR A 255 -2.77 -26.84 9.52
CA THR A 255 -2.72 -25.71 10.46
C THR A 255 -1.86 -25.98 11.69
N LYS A 256 -1.74 -27.25 12.11
CA LYS A 256 -0.94 -27.64 13.27
C LYS A 256 0.55 -27.45 12.99
N ASN A 257 1.04 -27.97 11.87
CA ASN A 257 2.43 -27.76 11.48
C ASN A 257 2.69 -26.30 11.08
N ALA A 258 1.72 -25.62 10.48
CA ALA A 258 1.83 -24.19 10.22
C ALA A 258 2.06 -23.39 11.51
N GLN A 259 1.25 -23.62 12.56
CA GLN A 259 1.40 -22.97 13.87
C GLN A 259 2.79 -23.23 14.47
N TYR A 260 3.25 -24.48 14.45
CA TYR A 260 4.57 -24.85 14.96
C TYR A 260 5.69 -23.99 14.33
N TYR A 261 5.67 -23.82 13.02
CA TYR A 261 6.68 -23.02 12.32
C TYR A 261 6.51 -21.53 12.58
N PHE A 262 5.30 -20.98 12.65
CA PHE A 262 5.08 -19.57 13.03
C PHE A 262 5.54 -19.28 14.46
N ASP A 263 5.38 -20.22 15.39
CA ASP A 263 5.92 -20.11 16.75
C ASP A 263 7.46 -20.09 16.73
N LYS A 264 8.08 -20.88 15.86
CA LYS A 264 9.54 -20.85 15.65
C LYS A 264 10.01 -19.51 15.11
N VAL A 265 9.29 -18.89 14.16
CA VAL A 265 9.58 -17.53 13.69
C VAL A 265 9.52 -16.54 14.85
N SER A 266 8.46 -16.64 15.66
CA SER A 266 8.21 -15.75 16.81
C SER A 266 9.29 -15.84 17.89
N LYS A 267 9.88 -17.03 18.08
CA LYS A 267 10.98 -17.28 19.02
C LYS A 267 12.33 -16.71 18.54
N HIS A 268 12.57 -16.68 17.23
CA HIS A 268 13.86 -16.30 16.65
C HIS A 268 13.85 -14.93 15.96
N SER A 269 12.74 -14.19 16.01
CA SER A 269 12.63 -12.86 15.40
C SER A 269 11.61 -11.96 16.10
N ASN A 270 11.70 -10.65 15.85
CA ASN A 270 10.71 -9.67 16.27
C ASN A 270 9.53 -9.52 15.30
N ASN A 271 9.22 -10.57 14.54
CA ASN A 271 8.12 -10.56 13.60
C ASN A 271 6.76 -10.58 14.33
N LYS A 272 6.16 -9.39 14.48
CA LYS A 272 4.85 -9.22 15.10
C LYS A 272 3.74 -10.00 14.38
N MET A 273 3.81 -10.15 13.06
CA MET A 273 2.79 -10.90 12.30
C MET A 273 2.86 -12.39 12.62
N ALA A 274 4.05 -12.98 12.68
CA ALA A 274 4.20 -14.38 13.08
C ALA A 274 3.63 -14.65 14.48
N ARG A 275 3.81 -13.69 15.40
CA ARG A 275 3.19 -13.73 16.73
C ARG A 275 1.69 -13.55 16.70
N ALA A 276 1.14 -12.90 15.68
CA ALA A 276 -0.30 -12.73 15.57
C ALA A 276 -1.00 -13.95 14.97
N ILE A 277 -0.32 -14.82 14.23
CA ILE A 277 -0.93 -15.99 13.59
C ILE A 277 -1.30 -17.04 14.64
N ARG A 278 -2.59 -17.39 14.69
CA ARG A 278 -3.14 -18.40 15.58
C ARG A 278 -4.05 -19.36 14.81
N PHE A 279 -3.81 -20.64 15.01
CA PHE A 279 -4.66 -21.73 14.53
C PHE A 279 -5.08 -22.70 15.62
N ASP A 280 -4.75 -22.42 16.89
CA ASP A 280 -5.10 -23.29 18.01
C ASP A 280 -6.47 -22.96 18.58
N ASP A 281 -7.26 -23.99 18.87
CA ASP A 281 -8.65 -23.84 19.35
C ASP A 281 -8.75 -23.14 20.70
N LYS A 282 -7.71 -23.28 21.55
CA LYS A 282 -7.67 -22.64 22.87
C LYS A 282 -7.71 -21.13 22.74
N PHE A 283 -6.82 -20.55 21.91
CA PHE A 283 -6.82 -19.12 21.66
C PHE A 283 -8.21 -18.60 21.24
N PHE A 284 -8.88 -19.28 20.31
CA PHE A 284 -10.22 -18.85 19.88
C PHE A 284 -11.33 -19.13 20.89
N SER A 285 -11.17 -20.13 21.75
CA SER A 285 -12.06 -20.35 22.89
C SER A 285 -11.99 -19.17 23.84
N ASP A 286 -10.78 -18.75 24.21
CA ASP A 286 -10.53 -17.62 25.10
C ASP A 286 -11.10 -16.30 24.51
N LEU A 287 -11.12 -16.15 23.19
CA LEU A 287 -11.75 -14.99 22.52
C LEU A 287 -13.28 -14.93 22.69
N ASN A 288 -13.96 -16.06 22.91
CA ASN A 288 -15.42 -16.05 23.10
C ASN A 288 -15.82 -15.43 24.44
N ASP A 289 -14.92 -15.44 25.41
CA ASP A 289 -15.16 -14.92 26.75
C ASP A 289 -15.09 -13.39 26.80
N PHE A 290 -14.55 -12.74 25.75
CA PHE A 290 -14.43 -11.29 25.68
C PHE A 290 -15.81 -10.62 25.70
N GLN A 291 -16.14 -9.96 26.80
CA GLN A 291 -17.34 -9.14 26.88
C GLN A 291 -17.15 -7.81 26.12
N THR A 292 -18.24 -7.13 25.76
CA THR A 292 -18.18 -5.84 25.04
C THR A 292 -17.30 -4.81 25.75
N ILE A 293 -17.28 -4.80 27.09
CA ILE A 293 -16.41 -3.89 27.86
C ILE A 293 -14.93 -4.25 27.72
N GLU A 294 -14.61 -5.54 27.66
CA GLU A 294 -13.24 -6.04 27.53
C GLU A 294 -12.68 -5.76 26.14
N LEU A 295 -13.51 -5.80 25.09
CA LEU A 295 -13.11 -5.40 23.73
C LEU A 295 -12.57 -3.95 23.68
N THR A 296 -13.07 -3.09 24.56
CA THR A 296 -12.77 -1.65 24.57
C THR A 296 -11.81 -1.23 25.66
N LYS A 297 -11.26 -2.19 26.41
CA LYS A 297 -10.28 -1.93 27.46
C LYS A 297 -9.07 -1.18 26.88
N ASN A 298 -8.69 -0.09 27.52
CA ASN A 298 -7.61 0.81 27.12
C ASN A 298 -7.80 1.51 25.76
N LEU A 299 -8.99 1.44 25.16
CA LEU A 299 -9.33 2.26 24.00
C LEU A 299 -9.95 3.59 24.45
N PRO A 300 -9.73 4.68 23.70
CA PRO A 300 -10.40 5.96 23.97
C PRO A 300 -11.92 5.79 23.90
N ALA A 301 -12.67 6.62 24.61
CA ALA A 301 -14.13 6.63 24.47
C ALA A 301 -14.52 7.12 23.06
N VAL A 302 -15.57 6.51 22.50
CA VAL A 302 -16.23 7.04 21.30
C VAL A 302 -17.09 8.23 21.74
N ILE A 303 -16.86 9.38 21.12
CA ILE A 303 -17.63 10.60 21.35
C ILE A 303 -18.59 10.76 20.18
N GLU A 304 -19.89 10.72 20.45
CA GLU A 304 -20.91 10.99 19.44
C GLU A 304 -21.03 12.50 19.25
N VAL A 305 -20.75 12.95 18.04
CA VAL A 305 -20.74 14.37 17.67
C VAL A 305 -22.07 14.76 17.05
N LYS A 306 -22.62 13.88 16.22
CA LYS A 306 -23.95 14.01 15.66
C LYS A 306 -24.61 12.66 15.66
N GLU A 307 -25.58 12.49 16.53
CA GLU A 307 -26.41 11.30 16.54
C GLU A 307 -27.47 11.38 15.45
N ARG A 308 -27.93 10.21 15.03
CA ARG A 308 -29.17 10.07 14.27
C ARG A 308 -30.04 9.05 14.98
N GLU A 309 -31.29 9.42 15.21
CA GLU A 309 -32.21 8.61 16.00
C GLU A 309 -32.62 7.33 15.28
N ILE A 310 -32.82 7.36 13.95
CA ILE A 310 -33.28 6.20 13.18
C ILE A 310 -32.57 6.12 11.82
N PHE A 311 -31.94 4.97 11.57
CA PHE A 311 -31.54 4.52 10.24
C PHE A 311 -32.54 3.46 9.77
N ASP A 312 -33.20 3.73 8.66
CA ASP A 312 -34.19 2.85 8.03
C ASP A 312 -33.54 1.77 7.17
N GLU A 313 -32.51 2.13 6.40
CA GLU A 313 -31.76 1.27 5.47
C GLU A 313 -30.32 0.96 5.94
N ASP A 314 -29.58 0.19 5.12
CA ASP A 314 -28.15 -0.08 5.24
C ASP A 314 -27.32 1.20 5.36
N ILE A 315 -26.22 1.14 6.11
CA ILE A 315 -25.39 2.30 6.45
C ILE A 315 -23.99 2.12 5.87
N LEU A 316 -23.53 3.07 5.05
CA LEU A 316 -22.10 3.17 4.71
C LEU A 316 -21.32 3.63 5.94
N TYR A 317 -20.35 2.84 6.37
CA TYR A 317 -19.52 3.11 7.53
C TYR A 317 -18.14 3.56 7.07
N LEU A 318 -17.89 4.87 7.15
CA LEU A 318 -16.63 5.48 6.76
C LEU A 318 -15.75 5.64 8.00
N SER A 319 -14.54 5.08 7.96
CA SER A 319 -13.57 5.21 9.05
C SER A 319 -12.25 5.76 8.52
N CYS A 320 -11.82 6.88 9.07
CA CYS A 320 -10.62 7.58 8.62
C CYS A 320 -10.01 8.43 9.73
N ASN A 321 -8.77 8.89 9.55
CA ASN A 321 -8.22 9.95 10.39
C ASN A 321 -8.49 11.35 9.81
N SER A 322 -8.13 12.39 10.56
CA SER A 322 -8.37 13.79 10.15
C SER A 322 -7.77 14.12 8.77
N ASP A 323 -6.54 13.64 8.50
CA ASP A 323 -5.87 13.89 7.23
C ASP A 323 -6.58 13.19 6.08
N TYR A 324 -6.91 11.90 6.25
CA TYR A 324 -7.65 11.13 5.26
C TYR A 324 -9.04 11.73 5.01
N PHE A 325 -9.67 12.33 6.03
CA PHE A 325 -10.91 13.04 5.83
C PHE A 325 -10.74 14.17 4.81
N ASN A 326 -9.72 15.01 5.03
CA ASN A 326 -9.47 16.19 4.22
C ASN A 326 -9.06 15.84 2.79
N TYR A 327 -8.29 14.76 2.60
CA TYR A 327 -7.79 14.38 1.27
C TYR A 327 -8.74 13.47 0.51
N PHE A 328 -9.37 12.49 1.15
CA PHE A 328 -10.07 11.39 0.47
C PHE A 328 -11.55 11.33 0.79
N THR A 329 -11.94 11.50 2.05
CA THR A 329 -13.35 11.37 2.45
C THR A 329 -14.23 12.45 1.84
N LYS A 330 -13.74 13.68 1.66
CA LYS A 330 -14.49 14.75 0.98
C LYS A 330 -14.88 14.37 -0.46
N PRO A 331 -13.92 14.01 -1.35
CA PRO A 331 -14.26 13.47 -2.67
C PRO A 331 -15.21 12.28 -2.65
N LEU A 332 -15.02 11.33 -1.74
CA LEU A 332 -15.91 10.17 -1.59
C LEU A 332 -17.34 10.61 -1.25
N LEU A 333 -17.53 11.48 -0.25
CA LEU A 333 -18.84 11.99 0.15
C LEU A 333 -19.54 12.74 -0.98
N LEU A 334 -18.81 13.55 -1.75
CA LEU A 334 -19.38 14.23 -2.91
C LEU A 334 -19.77 13.25 -4.02
N SER A 335 -18.96 12.22 -4.26
CA SER A 335 -19.31 11.15 -5.20
C SER A 335 -20.57 10.39 -4.78
N ILE A 336 -20.72 10.09 -3.50
CA ILE A 336 -21.94 9.47 -2.97
C ILE A 336 -23.12 10.43 -3.12
N ASN A 337 -22.96 11.69 -2.72
CA ASN A 337 -24.01 12.71 -2.79
C ASN A 337 -24.55 12.89 -4.21
N LYS A 338 -23.70 12.73 -5.23
CA LYS A 338 -24.09 12.79 -6.65
C LYS A 338 -25.01 11.65 -7.08
N PHE A 339 -24.74 10.42 -6.65
CA PHE A 339 -25.47 9.22 -7.10
C PHE A 339 -26.52 8.72 -6.09
N SER A 340 -26.60 9.37 -4.93
CA SER A 340 -27.45 8.98 -3.82
C SER A 340 -28.88 9.53 -3.95
N GLU A 341 -29.85 8.70 -3.56
CA GLU A 341 -31.23 9.09 -3.29
C GLU A 341 -31.53 8.90 -1.79
N LYS A 342 -30.81 9.63 -0.93
CA LYS A 342 -30.85 9.57 0.55
C LYS A 342 -30.14 8.37 1.21
N THR A 343 -28.91 8.08 0.80
CA THR A 343 -28.03 7.09 1.45
C THR A 343 -27.69 7.47 2.88
N ASN A 344 -27.71 6.46 3.76
CA ASN A 344 -27.33 6.55 5.15
C ASN A 344 -25.81 6.35 5.31
N ILE A 345 -25.14 7.27 6.01
CA ILE A 345 -23.70 7.23 6.25
C ILE A 345 -23.42 7.42 7.75
N HIS A 346 -22.49 6.65 8.29
CA HIS A 346 -21.83 6.94 9.55
C HIS A 346 -20.36 7.29 9.28
N ILE A 347 -19.90 8.43 9.80
CA ILE A 347 -18.51 8.86 9.68
C ILE A 347 -17.86 8.74 11.06
N HIS A 348 -16.90 7.82 11.19
CA HIS A 348 -16.08 7.65 12.38
C HIS A 348 -14.68 8.22 12.15
N ILE A 349 -14.33 9.32 12.82
CA ILE A 349 -13.01 9.95 12.67
C ILE A 349 -12.10 9.56 13.82
N MET A 350 -11.06 8.79 13.49
CA MET A 350 -10.03 8.35 14.40
C MET A 350 -8.96 9.43 14.50
N ASP A 351 -8.63 9.89 15.71
CA ASP A 351 -7.66 10.98 15.92
C ASP A 351 -8.14 12.35 15.39
N SER A 352 -9.35 12.74 15.82
CA SER A 352 -9.96 14.05 15.49
C SER A 352 -9.69 15.11 16.55
N LYS A 353 -9.13 16.25 16.13
CA LYS A 353 -9.06 17.46 16.97
C LYS A 353 -10.43 18.14 17.05
N PRO A 354 -10.77 18.86 18.14
CA PRO A 354 -12.05 19.56 18.25
C PRO A 354 -12.37 20.50 17.08
N SER A 355 -11.39 21.26 16.60
CA SER A 355 -11.56 22.16 15.45
C SER A 355 -11.85 21.41 14.14
N HIS A 356 -11.24 20.24 13.95
CA HIS A 356 -11.52 19.39 12.79
C HIS A 356 -12.94 18.81 12.88
N THR A 357 -13.37 18.39 14.07
CA THR A 357 -14.73 17.90 14.31
C THR A 357 -15.79 18.95 13.95
N GLU A 358 -15.59 20.22 14.34
CA GLU A 358 -16.49 21.31 13.97
C GLU A 358 -16.52 21.56 12.46
N TYR A 359 -15.35 21.53 11.82
CA TYR A 359 -15.24 21.63 10.38
C TYR A 359 -16.01 20.52 9.65
N VAL A 360 -15.87 19.26 10.07
CA VAL A 360 -16.59 18.14 9.46
C VAL A 360 -18.11 18.31 9.59
N LEU A 361 -18.60 18.76 10.75
CA LEU A 361 -20.01 19.04 10.95
C LEU A 361 -20.54 20.05 9.92
N LYS A 362 -19.80 21.16 9.75
CA LYS A 362 -20.12 22.23 8.80
C LYS A 362 -20.06 21.71 7.36
N PHE A 363 -19.01 21.01 6.97
CA PHE A 363 -18.87 20.42 5.63
C PHE A 363 -20.05 19.49 5.28
N CYS A 364 -20.45 18.62 6.19
CA CYS A 364 -21.53 17.67 5.93
C CYS A 364 -22.91 18.34 5.73
N THR A 365 -23.09 19.61 6.11
CA THR A 365 -24.35 20.34 5.87
C THR A 365 -24.61 20.61 4.38
N PHE A 366 -23.58 20.58 3.54
CA PHE A 366 -23.71 20.73 2.09
C PHE A 366 -24.22 19.46 1.38
N LEU A 367 -24.23 18.31 2.06
CA LEU A 367 -24.54 17.01 1.47
C LEU A 367 -26.04 16.70 1.53
N LYS A 368 -26.80 17.28 0.60
CA LYS A 368 -28.28 17.23 0.58
C LYS A 368 -28.87 15.82 0.40
N ASN A 369 -28.15 14.93 -0.27
CA ASN A 369 -28.62 13.58 -0.59
C ASN A 369 -28.07 12.53 0.39
N ILE A 370 -27.46 12.95 1.49
CA ILE A 370 -26.84 12.05 2.46
C ILE A 370 -27.48 12.29 3.82
N ASN A 371 -27.90 11.21 4.46
CA ASN A 371 -28.23 11.25 5.86
C ASN A 371 -27.02 10.76 6.67
N TYR A 372 -26.52 11.57 7.59
CA TYR A 372 -25.26 11.27 8.28
C TYR A 372 -25.35 11.31 9.81
N SER A 373 -24.58 10.43 10.45
CA SER A 373 -24.16 10.54 11.85
C SER A 373 -22.64 10.57 11.94
N ILE A 374 -22.11 11.16 13.01
CA ILE A 374 -20.67 11.39 13.18
C ILE A 374 -20.26 10.99 14.58
N SER A 375 -19.22 10.17 14.67
CA SER A 375 -18.53 9.88 15.92
C SER A 375 -17.02 10.10 15.78
N VAL A 376 -16.34 10.35 16.90
CA VAL A 376 -14.90 10.60 16.93
C VAL A 376 -14.24 9.86 18.08
N GLU A 377 -12.94 9.61 17.95
CA GLU A 377 -12.09 9.18 19.06
C GLU A 377 -10.75 9.93 19.05
N ARG A 378 -10.09 9.96 20.22
CA ARG A 378 -8.84 10.73 20.43
C ARG A 378 -7.78 9.87 21.14
N PRO A 379 -7.16 8.91 20.43
CA PRO A 379 -6.21 7.95 21.01
C PRO A 379 -4.88 8.54 21.49
N GLN A 380 -4.53 9.79 21.14
CA GLN A 380 -3.22 10.40 21.44
C GLN A 380 -2.05 9.54 20.93
N LEU A 381 -2.06 9.24 19.62
CA LEU A 381 -1.07 8.37 19.01
C LEU A 381 0.35 8.99 19.02
N PRO A 382 1.40 8.15 19.08
CA PRO A 382 2.78 8.63 19.04
C PRO A 382 3.09 9.31 17.69
N PRO A 383 3.45 10.62 17.68
CA PRO A 383 3.59 11.39 16.44
C PRO A 383 4.73 10.91 15.53
N ASN A 384 5.73 10.23 16.10
CA ASN A 384 6.90 9.74 15.37
C ASN A 384 6.79 8.25 14.96
N ASP A 385 5.72 7.55 15.35
CA ASP A 385 5.50 6.14 14.98
C ASP A 385 4.33 6.00 13.99
N ILE A 386 4.64 6.34 12.74
CA ILE A 386 3.70 6.25 11.61
C ILE A 386 3.23 4.80 11.41
N ASN A 387 4.11 3.82 11.64
CA ASN A 387 3.78 2.41 11.44
C ASN A 387 2.75 1.92 12.46
N TYR A 388 2.94 2.27 13.74
CA TYR A 388 1.97 1.95 14.77
C TYR A 388 0.63 2.65 14.52
N SER A 389 0.66 3.95 14.20
CA SER A 389 -0.54 4.73 13.90
C SER A 389 -1.33 4.11 12.73
N ARG A 390 -0.62 3.69 11.68
CA ARG A 390 -1.20 2.99 10.54
C ARG A 390 -1.85 1.65 10.95
N SER A 391 -1.17 0.83 11.74
CA SER A 391 -1.76 -0.42 12.27
C SER A 391 -3.00 -0.14 13.13
N TYR A 392 -2.97 0.90 13.97
CA TYR A 392 -4.08 1.30 14.82
C TYR A 392 -5.32 1.62 13.99
N PHE A 393 -5.22 2.53 13.02
CA PHE A 393 -6.37 2.96 12.21
C PHE A 393 -7.02 1.81 11.45
N HIS A 394 -6.22 0.89 10.89
CA HIS A 394 -6.75 -0.24 10.11
C HIS A 394 -7.40 -1.32 10.99
N ALA A 395 -6.87 -1.55 12.20
CA ALA A 395 -7.34 -2.61 13.07
C ALA A 395 -8.52 -2.15 13.96
N ILE A 396 -8.36 -1.02 14.67
CA ILE A 396 -9.31 -0.60 15.70
C ILE A 396 -10.69 -0.25 15.13
N ARG A 397 -10.76 0.14 13.85
CA ARG A 397 -12.03 0.37 13.15
C ARG A 397 -12.98 -0.85 13.17
N PHE A 398 -12.48 -2.08 13.28
CA PHE A 398 -13.33 -3.27 13.41
C PHE A 398 -13.94 -3.42 14.82
N ILE A 399 -13.23 -2.99 15.87
CA ILE A 399 -13.79 -2.91 17.22
C ILE A 399 -14.89 -1.83 17.25
N ARG A 400 -14.65 -0.68 16.60
CA ARG A 400 -15.65 0.40 16.49
C ARG A 400 -16.84 0.00 15.64
N LEU A 401 -16.61 -0.68 14.52
CA LEU A 401 -17.66 -1.26 13.69
C LEU A 401 -18.57 -2.18 14.51
N TYR A 402 -18.00 -3.02 15.39
CA TYR A 402 -18.79 -3.88 16.28
C TYR A 402 -19.67 -3.07 17.24
N GLN A 403 -19.12 -2.06 17.91
CA GLN A 403 -19.90 -1.18 18.80
C GLN A 403 -21.05 -0.50 18.06
N HIS A 404 -20.79 0.03 16.87
CA HIS A 404 -21.80 0.69 16.05
C HIS A 404 -22.80 -0.29 15.45
N LEU A 405 -22.42 -1.54 15.16
CA LEU A 405 -23.36 -2.58 14.72
C LEU A 405 -24.40 -2.85 15.80
N LEU A 406 -23.96 -2.97 17.06
CA LEU A 406 -24.85 -3.15 18.22
C LEU A 406 -25.74 -1.92 18.48
N LYS A 407 -25.22 -0.72 18.24
CA LYS A 407 -25.98 0.54 18.38
C LYS A 407 -27.05 0.68 17.30
N PHE A 408 -26.65 0.58 16.03
CA PHE A 408 -27.53 0.86 14.90
C PHE A 408 -28.47 -0.30 14.55
N LYS A 409 -28.06 -1.54 14.82
CA LYS A 409 -28.85 -2.75 14.52
C LYS A 409 -29.28 -2.82 13.05
N LYS A 410 -28.40 -2.38 12.15
CA LYS A 410 -28.55 -2.35 10.69
C LYS A 410 -27.29 -2.90 10.03
N ARG A 411 -27.38 -3.31 8.75
CA ARG A 411 -26.18 -3.71 8.02
C ARG A 411 -25.26 -2.50 7.89
N LEU A 412 -24.00 -2.71 8.27
CA LEU A 412 -22.94 -1.71 8.12
C LEU A 412 -22.00 -2.12 6.99
N TRP A 413 -21.59 -1.14 6.20
CA TRP A 413 -20.64 -1.31 5.10
C TRP A 413 -19.37 -0.52 5.40
N LEU A 414 -18.45 -1.15 6.12
CA LEU A 414 -17.12 -0.58 6.37
C LEU A 414 -16.36 -0.47 5.05
N MET A 415 -15.81 0.71 4.75
CA MET A 415 -14.97 0.90 3.57
C MET A 415 -13.79 1.83 3.79
N ASP A 416 -12.75 1.63 2.98
CA ASP A 416 -11.67 2.59 2.85
C ASP A 416 -12.20 3.87 2.17
N VAL A 417 -11.73 5.03 2.65
CA VAL A 417 -12.23 6.34 2.20
C VAL A 417 -11.56 6.84 0.91
N ASP A 418 -10.56 6.13 0.41
CA ASP A 418 -9.82 6.43 -0.82
C ASP A 418 -10.42 5.74 -2.06
N ALA A 419 -11.76 5.71 -2.07
CA ALA A 419 -12.60 5.18 -3.12
C ALA A 419 -13.58 6.25 -3.64
N LEU A 420 -14.19 6.00 -4.79
CA LEU A 420 -15.22 6.85 -5.38
C LEU A 420 -16.39 6.00 -5.87
N PHE A 421 -17.61 6.43 -5.58
CA PHE A 421 -18.79 5.82 -6.17
C PHE A 421 -18.98 6.29 -7.61
N ASN A 422 -19.35 5.35 -8.46
CA ASN A 422 -19.73 5.57 -9.85
C ASN A 422 -21.22 5.30 -10.11
N GLN A 423 -21.91 4.75 -9.11
CA GLN A 423 -23.34 4.47 -9.11
C GLN A 423 -23.90 4.68 -7.69
N SER A 424 -25.22 4.54 -7.55
CA SER A 424 -25.86 4.62 -6.23
C SER A 424 -25.34 3.52 -5.30
N PRO A 425 -25.00 3.84 -4.04
CA PRO A 425 -24.68 2.81 -3.04
C PRO A 425 -25.76 1.75 -2.85
N LYS A 426 -27.02 2.06 -3.20
CA LYS A 426 -28.12 1.08 -3.18
C LYS A 426 -27.86 -0.13 -4.08
N ALA A 427 -27.09 0.01 -5.17
CA ALA A 427 -26.72 -1.13 -6.02
C ALA A 427 -25.91 -2.17 -5.23
N LEU A 428 -24.95 -1.72 -4.43
CA LEU A 428 -24.16 -2.57 -3.53
C LEU A 428 -25.06 -3.24 -2.48
N PHE A 429 -25.97 -2.48 -1.88
CA PHE A 429 -26.87 -2.99 -0.83
C PHE A 429 -27.80 -4.08 -1.37
N ASN A 430 -28.36 -3.86 -2.57
CA ASN A 430 -29.29 -4.77 -3.21
C ASN A 430 -28.63 -6.09 -3.61
N GLU A 431 -27.40 -6.04 -4.15
CA GLU A 431 -26.65 -7.23 -4.56
C GLU A 431 -26.46 -8.21 -3.40
N PHE A 432 -26.16 -7.68 -2.21
CA PHE A 432 -25.81 -8.49 -1.05
C PHE A 432 -26.91 -8.52 0.04
N LYS A 433 -28.14 -8.15 -0.31
CA LYS A 433 -29.24 -7.95 0.67
C LYS A 433 -29.51 -9.17 1.57
N ASN A 434 -29.29 -10.37 1.07
CA ASN A 434 -29.58 -11.64 1.77
C ASN A 434 -28.34 -12.31 2.36
N LYS A 435 -27.20 -11.63 2.44
CA LYS A 435 -25.95 -12.17 2.97
C LYS A 435 -25.69 -11.66 4.38
N ASP A 436 -25.16 -12.55 5.23
CA ASP A 436 -24.76 -12.19 6.60
C ASP A 436 -23.54 -11.26 6.58
N ILE A 437 -22.55 -11.61 5.76
CA ILE A 437 -21.37 -10.79 5.49
C ILE A 437 -21.07 -10.69 4.01
N SER A 438 -20.36 -9.65 3.61
CA SER A 438 -19.91 -9.46 2.22
C SER A 438 -18.50 -8.89 2.19
N LEU A 439 -17.63 -9.49 1.39
CA LEU A 439 -16.22 -9.11 1.33
C LEU A 439 -15.57 -9.56 0.03
N ARG A 440 -14.38 -9.03 -0.25
CA ARG A 440 -13.52 -9.50 -1.34
C ARG A 440 -12.52 -10.52 -0.82
N ILE A 441 -12.51 -11.72 -1.42
CA ILE A 441 -11.47 -12.72 -1.20
C ILE A 441 -10.41 -12.59 -2.28
N ARG A 442 -9.14 -12.76 -1.89
CA ARG A 442 -8.01 -12.82 -2.81
C ARG A 442 -7.65 -14.29 -3.05
N PRO A 443 -8.04 -14.87 -4.20
CA PRO A 443 -7.76 -16.27 -4.46
C PRO A 443 -6.25 -16.52 -4.56
N ALA A 444 -5.84 -17.74 -4.18
CA ALA A 444 -4.46 -18.21 -4.32
C ALA A 444 -3.41 -17.27 -3.71
N ARG A 445 -3.62 -16.83 -2.46
CA ARG A 445 -2.59 -16.08 -1.71
C ARG A 445 -1.84 -17.02 -0.78
N LEU A 446 -0.53 -16.89 -0.70
CA LEU A 446 0.30 -17.72 0.17
C LEU A 446 0.11 -17.37 1.65
N GLU A 447 -0.11 -16.09 1.97
CA GLU A 447 -0.11 -15.61 3.34
C GLU A 447 -1.48 -15.70 4.02
N PRO A 448 -1.57 -16.17 5.28
CA PRO A 448 -2.84 -16.23 6.02
C PRO A 448 -3.53 -14.86 6.18
N TRP A 449 -2.76 -13.80 6.39
CA TRP A 449 -3.26 -12.43 6.59
C TRP A 449 -3.61 -11.71 5.28
N ASN A 450 -3.62 -12.43 4.15
CA ASN A 450 -3.85 -11.87 2.83
C ASN A 450 -4.97 -12.59 2.07
N GLN A 451 -5.72 -13.46 2.74
CA GLN A 451 -6.85 -14.20 2.14
C GLN A 451 -8.07 -13.31 1.95
N PHE A 452 -8.44 -12.54 2.97
CA PHE A 452 -9.59 -11.65 2.95
C PHE A 452 -9.11 -10.20 2.82
N ASN A 453 -9.81 -9.41 2.01
CA ASN A 453 -9.53 -7.99 1.87
C ASN A 453 -10.41 -7.18 2.84
N ALA A 454 -9.82 -6.22 3.54
CA ALA A 454 -10.51 -5.33 4.48
C ALA A 454 -10.98 -3.99 3.88
N CYS A 455 -10.77 -3.75 2.57
CA CYS A 455 -11.12 -2.46 1.94
C CYS A 455 -12.62 -2.17 1.84
N LEU A 456 -13.45 -3.22 1.76
CA LEU A 456 -14.92 -3.13 1.77
C LEU A 456 -15.46 -4.37 2.47
N PHE A 457 -16.20 -4.16 3.56
CA PHE A 457 -16.75 -5.22 4.40
C PHE A 457 -18.19 -4.88 4.81
N GLY A 458 -19.14 -5.65 4.30
CA GLY A 458 -20.54 -5.61 4.70
C GLY A 458 -20.83 -6.60 5.82
N VAL A 459 -21.55 -6.17 6.85
CA VAL A 459 -21.93 -7.01 8.00
C VAL A 459 -23.34 -6.70 8.46
N SER A 460 -24.24 -7.67 8.37
CA SER A 460 -25.64 -7.53 8.81
C SER A 460 -25.79 -7.69 10.33
N TYR A 461 -26.87 -7.17 10.89
CA TYR A 461 -27.25 -7.45 12.27
C TYR A 461 -28.02 -8.77 12.40
N THR A 462 -27.34 -9.88 12.10
CA THR A 462 -27.82 -11.25 12.36
C THR A 462 -26.95 -11.87 13.45
N GLU A 463 -27.43 -12.91 14.12
CA GLU A 463 -26.67 -13.61 15.16
C GLU A 463 -25.31 -14.10 14.63
N LYS A 464 -25.30 -14.76 13.47
CA LYS A 464 -24.07 -15.30 12.86
C LYS A 464 -23.08 -14.21 12.46
N ALA A 465 -23.56 -13.13 11.82
CA ALA A 465 -22.71 -12.01 11.43
C ALA A 465 -22.16 -11.26 12.65
N THR A 466 -22.99 -11.04 13.67
CA THR A 466 -22.61 -10.35 14.91
C THR A 466 -21.57 -11.15 15.68
N ASN A 467 -21.75 -12.48 15.81
CA ASN A 467 -20.78 -13.37 16.45
C ASN A 467 -19.44 -13.40 15.70
N TYR A 468 -19.47 -13.38 14.37
CA TYR A 468 -18.25 -13.31 13.58
C TYR A 468 -17.51 -11.97 13.76
N LEU A 469 -18.22 -10.85 13.71
CA LEU A 469 -17.62 -9.53 13.93
C LEU A 469 -17.11 -9.37 15.38
N HIS A 470 -17.82 -9.92 16.36
CA HIS A 470 -17.35 -10.01 17.75
C HIS A 470 -16.00 -10.73 17.84
N LYS A 471 -15.87 -11.91 17.23
CA LYS A 471 -14.60 -12.66 17.20
C LYS A 471 -13.47 -11.86 16.53
N ILE A 472 -13.75 -11.14 15.43
CA ILE A 472 -12.77 -10.25 14.80
C ILE A 472 -12.33 -9.15 15.79
N ALA A 473 -13.29 -8.49 16.44
CA ALA A 473 -13.02 -7.44 17.41
C ALA A 473 -12.22 -7.97 18.61
N ALA A 474 -12.56 -9.16 19.12
CA ALA A 474 -11.86 -9.82 20.23
C ALA A 474 -10.42 -10.17 19.86
N TYR A 475 -10.20 -10.70 18.65
CA TYR A 475 -8.86 -10.99 18.13
C TYR A 475 -8.00 -9.72 18.13
N ILE A 476 -8.52 -8.63 17.56
CA ILE A 476 -7.79 -7.35 17.47
C ILE A 476 -7.57 -6.76 18.88
N ALA A 477 -8.58 -6.83 19.76
CA ALA A 477 -8.50 -6.33 21.12
C ALA A 477 -7.43 -7.06 21.92
N TYR A 478 -7.32 -8.39 21.80
CA TYR A 478 -6.28 -9.19 22.43
C TYR A 478 -4.88 -8.65 22.07
N PHE A 479 -4.60 -8.46 20.79
CA PHE A 479 -3.29 -7.99 20.32
C PHE A 479 -3.04 -6.52 20.63
N TYR A 480 -4.08 -5.67 20.58
CA TYR A 480 -3.99 -4.27 21.02
C TYR A 480 -3.60 -4.17 22.49
N GLN A 481 -4.27 -4.92 23.37
CA GLN A 481 -4.04 -4.87 24.82
C GLN A 481 -2.66 -5.39 25.22
N ASN A 482 -2.06 -6.25 24.40
CA ASN A 482 -0.70 -6.74 24.59
C ASN A 482 0.37 -5.89 23.87
N SER A 483 0.01 -4.72 23.32
CA SER A 483 0.92 -3.83 22.57
C SER A 483 1.54 -4.47 21.31
N GLU A 484 0.82 -5.42 20.70
CA GLU A 484 1.26 -6.22 19.56
C GLU A 484 0.33 -6.04 18.35
N LEU A 485 0.19 -4.83 17.80
CA LEU A 485 -0.58 -4.60 16.56
C LEU A 485 0.29 -4.69 15.29
N PRO A 486 0.46 -5.87 14.64
CA PRO A 486 1.09 -5.95 13.34
C PRO A 486 0.21 -5.37 12.24
N TRP A 487 0.87 -4.83 11.23
CA TRP A 487 0.22 -4.44 9.98
C TRP A 487 -0.41 -5.66 9.30
N GLY A 488 -1.71 -5.60 8.98
CA GLY A 488 -2.47 -6.71 8.38
C GLY A 488 -3.21 -7.61 9.38
N ILE A 489 -3.21 -7.27 10.67
CA ILE A 489 -3.97 -8.02 11.69
C ILE A 489 -5.47 -8.03 11.44
N ASP A 490 -6.01 -6.97 10.85
CA ASP A 490 -7.41 -6.85 10.46
C ASP A 490 -7.81 -7.97 9.49
N GLN A 491 -7.04 -8.14 8.42
CA GLN A 491 -7.27 -9.18 7.41
C GLN A 491 -7.01 -10.59 7.96
N LEU A 492 -5.99 -10.74 8.82
CA LEU A 492 -5.74 -11.99 9.53
C LEU A 492 -6.92 -12.37 10.43
N ALA A 493 -7.41 -11.45 11.25
CA ALA A 493 -8.53 -11.67 12.17
C ALA A 493 -9.79 -12.07 11.38
N MET A 494 -10.08 -11.36 10.28
CA MET A 494 -11.19 -11.72 9.39
C MET A 494 -11.11 -13.18 8.91
N TYR A 495 -9.96 -13.59 8.36
CA TYR A 495 -9.79 -14.97 7.89
C TYR A 495 -9.83 -15.99 9.03
N ALA A 496 -9.03 -15.76 10.07
CA ALA A 496 -8.81 -16.68 11.18
C ALA A 496 -10.10 -16.93 11.98
N SER A 497 -10.86 -15.87 12.29
CA SER A 497 -12.17 -15.97 12.94
C SER A 497 -13.17 -16.73 12.08
N TYR A 498 -13.17 -16.56 10.75
CA TYR A 498 -14.10 -17.29 9.88
C TYR A 498 -13.74 -18.78 9.81
N ASN A 499 -12.44 -19.09 9.77
CA ASN A 499 -11.98 -20.46 9.70
C ASN A 499 -12.33 -21.24 10.97
N ASN A 500 -12.21 -20.61 12.15
CA ASN A 500 -12.46 -21.23 13.45
C ASN A 500 -13.95 -21.41 13.80
N ILE A 501 -14.88 -20.70 13.17
CA ILE A 501 -16.31 -20.88 13.47
C ILE A 501 -16.80 -22.26 13.00
N ASN A 502 -17.60 -22.93 13.84
CA ASN A 502 -18.28 -24.18 13.50
C ASN A 502 -19.09 -24.04 12.20
N LYS A 503 -19.03 -25.04 11.32
CA LYS A 503 -19.65 -24.99 9.97
C LYS A 503 -21.12 -24.57 9.99
N LYS A 504 -21.91 -24.98 10.98
CA LYS A 504 -23.34 -24.63 11.14
C LYS A 504 -23.57 -23.16 11.52
N ASP A 505 -22.61 -22.55 12.22
CA ASP A 505 -22.68 -21.21 12.78
C ASP A 505 -21.97 -20.18 11.88
N LYS A 506 -21.33 -20.61 10.78
CA LYS A 506 -20.67 -19.72 9.83
C LYS A 506 -21.68 -18.76 9.18
N PRO A 507 -21.37 -17.44 9.13
CA PRO A 507 -22.17 -16.50 8.37
C PRO A 507 -22.09 -16.83 6.88
N SER A 508 -23.21 -16.62 6.18
CA SER A 508 -23.24 -16.66 4.72
C SER A 508 -22.43 -15.50 4.11
N ILE A 509 -21.62 -15.79 3.09
CA ILE A 509 -20.76 -14.80 2.43
C ILE A 509 -21.36 -14.37 1.08
N GLY A 510 -21.32 -13.06 0.82
CA GLY A 510 -21.34 -12.47 -0.51
C GLY A 510 -19.92 -12.13 -0.98
N PHE A 511 -19.50 -12.68 -2.13
CA PHE A 511 -18.17 -12.43 -2.67
C PHE A 511 -18.21 -11.23 -3.63
N MET A 512 -17.39 -10.22 -3.36
CA MET A 512 -17.25 -9.06 -4.25
C MET A 512 -16.28 -9.37 -5.40
N ASP A 513 -16.71 -9.07 -6.61
CA ASP A 513 -15.89 -9.09 -7.82
C ASP A 513 -15.41 -7.68 -8.20
N ASP A 514 -14.82 -7.58 -9.39
CA ASP A 514 -14.34 -6.31 -9.95
C ASP A 514 -15.47 -5.43 -10.51
N ILE A 515 -16.72 -5.93 -10.61
CA ILE A 515 -17.90 -5.09 -10.93
C ILE A 515 -18.31 -4.31 -9.68
N ILE A 516 -18.23 -4.92 -8.51
CA ILE A 516 -18.50 -4.23 -7.25
C ILE A 516 -17.36 -3.29 -6.88
N LEU A 517 -16.12 -3.80 -6.86
CA LEU A 517 -14.94 -3.08 -6.39
C LEU A 517 -13.82 -3.17 -7.41
N ASP A 518 -13.59 -2.08 -8.12
CA ASP A 518 -12.76 -2.05 -9.32
C ASP A 518 -11.49 -1.20 -9.15
N TYR A 519 -10.36 -1.76 -9.60
CA TYR A 519 -9.06 -1.07 -9.65
C TYR A 519 -8.68 -0.66 -11.09
N GLU A 520 -9.44 -1.09 -12.09
CA GLU A 520 -9.26 -0.75 -13.51
C GLU A 520 -10.25 0.33 -13.99
N TYR A 521 -11.12 0.81 -13.09
CA TYR A 521 -11.98 1.98 -13.28
C TYR A 521 -12.98 1.87 -14.44
N ASN A 522 -13.54 0.69 -14.62
CA ASN A 522 -14.59 0.42 -15.60
C ASN A 522 -15.84 1.27 -15.30
N LYS A 523 -16.47 1.80 -16.35
CA LYS A 523 -17.65 2.69 -16.21
C LYS A 523 -18.88 2.01 -15.63
N ASN A 524 -18.92 0.69 -15.59
CA ASN A 524 -20.06 -0.08 -15.09
C ASN A 524 -19.84 -0.61 -13.67
N SER A 525 -18.66 -0.39 -13.07
CA SER A 525 -18.45 -0.79 -11.69
C SER A 525 -19.12 0.18 -10.71
N ILE A 526 -19.46 -0.33 -9.53
CA ILE A 526 -20.16 0.45 -8.49
C ILE A 526 -19.17 1.39 -7.79
N LEU A 527 -18.01 0.85 -7.40
CA LEU A 527 -16.98 1.54 -6.63
C LEU A 527 -15.63 1.45 -7.35
N TRP A 528 -14.95 2.58 -7.44
CA TRP A 528 -13.56 2.66 -7.88
C TRP A 528 -12.65 2.84 -6.68
N CYS A 529 -11.67 1.96 -6.51
CA CYS A 529 -10.69 2.07 -5.44
C CYS A 529 -9.33 2.46 -5.98
N SER A 530 -8.64 3.40 -5.33
CA SER A 530 -7.28 3.75 -5.73
C SER A 530 -6.28 2.68 -5.34
N SER A 531 -5.36 2.34 -6.25
CA SER A 531 -4.14 1.61 -5.91
C SER A 531 -3.09 2.57 -5.36
N GLY A 532 -2.18 2.08 -4.51
CA GLY A 532 -1.23 2.93 -3.78
C GLY A 532 -0.39 3.87 -4.66
N VAL A 533 -0.03 3.48 -5.89
CA VAL A 533 0.75 4.33 -6.80
C VAL A 533 -0.04 5.56 -7.25
N ILE A 534 -1.32 5.38 -7.59
CA ILE A 534 -2.22 6.44 -8.04
C ILE A 534 -2.63 7.34 -6.87
N LYS A 535 -2.87 6.75 -5.70
CA LYS A 535 -3.19 7.45 -4.45
C LYS A 535 -2.15 8.53 -4.08
N PHE A 536 -0.86 8.22 -4.19
CA PHE A 536 0.22 9.17 -3.88
C PHE A 536 0.52 10.17 -5.01
N ALA A 537 0.15 9.85 -6.25
CA ALA A 537 0.28 10.79 -7.37
C ALA A 537 -0.71 11.96 -7.21
N ALA A 538 -1.97 11.66 -6.86
CA ALA A 538 -3.00 12.67 -6.60
C ALA A 538 -2.61 13.61 -5.43
N LEU A 539 -2.08 13.06 -4.33
CA LEU A 539 -1.64 13.84 -3.16
C LEU A 539 -0.55 14.87 -3.48
N ASN A 540 0.30 14.61 -4.49
CA ASN A 540 1.44 15.47 -4.79
C ASN A 540 1.13 16.58 -5.80
N LYS A 541 -0.08 16.65 -6.38
CA LYS A 541 -0.49 17.63 -7.43
C LYS A 541 0.57 17.85 -8.55
N LYS A 542 1.48 16.90 -8.76
CA LYS A 542 2.72 17.09 -9.55
C LYS A 542 2.61 16.65 -11.00
N ARG A 543 1.51 16.00 -11.40
CA ARG A 543 1.26 15.67 -12.81
C ARG A 543 0.56 16.82 -13.53
N ILE A 544 1.32 17.87 -13.89
CA ILE A 544 0.92 18.75 -14.98
C ILE A 544 2.16 19.08 -15.82
N LYS A 545 2.29 18.36 -16.94
CA LYS A 545 2.81 18.76 -18.27
C LYS A 545 3.50 17.58 -18.95
N ASN A 546 2.72 16.90 -19.80
CA ASN A 546 3.10 16.24 -21.08
C ASN A 546 2.66 14.77 -21.18
N ASN A 547 1.60 14.55 -21.96
CA ASN A 547 1.32 13.36 -22.76
C ASN A 547 1.21 11.98 -22.06
N GLU A 548 0.65 11.89 -20.86
CA GLU A 548 0.20 10.61 -20.29
C GLU A 548 -1.32 10.58 -20.13
N GLU A 549 -1.94 9.43 -20.40
CA GLU A 549 -3.37 9.23 -20.21
C GLU A 549 -3.70 9.31 -18.71
N VAL A 550 -4.40 10.38 -18.31
CA VAL A 550 -4.96 10.51 -16.96
C VAL A 550 -6.02 9.43 -16.79
N THR A 551 -5.95 8.67 -15.70
CA THR A 551 -6.93 7.59 -15.47
C THR A 551 -8.32 8.18 -15.25
N PRO A 552 -9.40 7.43 -15.57
CA PRO A 552 -10.77 7.86 -15.26
C PRO A 552 -10.98 8.20 -13.78
N TYR A 553 -10.29 7.48 -12.88
CA TYR A 553 -10.29 7.75 -11.46
C TYR A 553 -9.67 9.11 -11.11
N GLU A 554 -8.46 9.40 -11.59
CA GLU A 554 -7.76 10.66 -11.30
C GLU A 554 -8.59 11.86 -11.78
N LEU A 555 -9.13 11.82 -13.00
CA LEU A 555 -9.99 12.88 -13.53
C LEU A 555 -11.20 13.13 -12.62
N ARG A 556 -11.83 12.06 -12.14
CA ARG A 556 -13.01 12.16 -11.29
C ARG A 556 -12.68 12.58 -9.87
N PHE A 557 -11.55 12.12 -9.34
CA PHE A 557 -11.06 12.51 -8.04
C PHE A 557 -10.74 14.01 -8.01
N GLU A 558 -10.02 14.53 -9.01
CA GLU A 558 -9.71 15.95 -9.13
C GLU A 558 -10.98 16.80 -9.29
N TYR A 559 -11.97 16.31 -10.05
CA TYR A 559 -13.28 16.97 -10.15
C TYR A 559 -13.93 17.17 -8.77
N TYR A 560 -14.06 16.10 -7.97
CA TYR A 560 -14.68 16.20 -6.65
C TYR A 560 -13.79 16.92 -5.64
N ASN A 561 -12.46 16.84 -5.78
CA ASN A 561 -11.55 17.60 -4.94
C ASN A 561 -11.71 19.11 -5.20
N GLY A 562 -11.86 19.53 -6.47
CA GLY A 562 -12.16 20.92 -6.82
C GLY A 562 -13.50 21.38 -6.23
N GLU A 563 -14.55 20.56 -6.30
CA GLU A 563 -15.83 20.86 -5.63
C GLU A 563 -15.66 21.01 -4.10
N ALA A 564 -14.87 20.14 -3.47
CA ALA A 564 -14.58 20.22 -2.05
C ALA A 564 -13.79 21.50 -1.68
N GLU A 565 -12.84 21.93 -2.51
CA GLU A 565 -12.09 23.17 -2.32
C GLU A 565 -13.01 24.40 -2.40
N MET A 566 -13.98 24.42 -3.33
CA MET A 566 -14.99 25.49 -3.41
C MET A 566 -15.87 25.56 -2.15
N LEU A 567 -16.29 24.41 -1.61
CA LEU A 567 -17.05 24.37 -0.36
C LEU A 567 -16.21 24.84 0.84
N ASP A 568 -14.91 24.53 0.86
CA ASP A 568 -14.00 25.01 1.89
C ASP A 568 -13.85 26.54 1.87
N GLU A 569 -13.87 27.16 0.69
CA GLU A 569 -13.87 28.62 0.57
C GLU A 569 -15.16 29.23 1.14
N GLN A 570 -16.32 28.62 0.85
CA GLN A 570 -17.59 29.06 1.41
C GLN A 570 -17.59 29.01 2.95
N LEU A 571 -17.05 27.94 3.53
CA LEU A 571 -16.90 27.77 4.98
C LEU A 571 -15.95 28.77 5.65
N LYS A 572 -15.01 29.36 4.90
CA LYS A 572 -14.12 30.41 5.41
C LYS A 572 -14.74 31.80 5.32
N SER A 573 -15.71 31.98 4.41
CA SER A 573 -16.33 33.27 4.10
C SER A 573 -17.58 33.60 4.92
N GLY A 574 -18.18 32.61 5.59
CA GLY A 574 -19.34 32.75 6.47
C GLY A 574 -19.08 32.13 7.83
#